data_AF-A0A2D6A280-F1
#
_entry.id   AF-A0A2D6A280-F1
#
_cell.length_a   1.000
_cell.length_b   1.000
_cell.length_c   1.000
_cell.angle_alpha   90.00
_cell.angle_beta   90.00
_cell.angle_gamma   90.00
#
_symmetry.space_group_name_H-M   'P 1'
#
loop_
_entity.id
_entity.type
_entity.pdbx_description
1 polymer ?
#
loop_
_entity_poly.entity_id
_entity_poly.type
_entity_poly.pdbx_seq_one_letter_code
_entity_poly.pdbx_strand_id
1 'polypeptide(L)' 'MNQTIAPKPSSTPHVGLVCRHCGCRHFHTVYTRRRNDGIVRRKRCRNCGQAITTREKIV' A
#
# COMPACT_ATOMS: atom_id res chain seq x y z
N MET A 1 24.32 -17.16 25.64
CA MET A 1 24.89 -15.93 25.02
C MET A 1 24.06 -15.66 23.77
N ASN A 2 23.00 -14.87 23.88
CA ASN A 2 22.03 -14.70 22.79
C ASN A 2 22.45 -13.53 21.91
N GLN A 3 22.84 -13.83 20.68
CA GLN A 3 23.22 -12.82 19.69
C GLN A 3 21.96 -12.22 19.07
N THR A 4 21.72 -10.94 19.35
CA THR A 4 20.68 -10.13 18.71
C THR A 4 21.17 -9.73 17.31
N ILE A 5 20.79 -10.50 16.29
CA ILE A 5 21.12 -10.16 14.90
C ILE A 5 20.19 -9.03 14.47
N ALA A 6 20.70 -7.79 14.48
CA ALA A 6 20.00 -6.66 13.91
C ALA A 6 19.83 -6.86 12.39
N PRO A 7 18.61 -6.71 11.83
CA PRO A 7 18.39 -6.89 10.40
C PRO A 7 19.14 -5.79 9.63
N LYS A 8 20.00 -6.21 8.70
CA LYS A 8 20.74 -5.31 7.79
C LYS A 8 19.73 -4.53 6.93
N PRO A 9 19.87 -3.21 6.75
CA PRO A 9 18.91 -2.45 5.94
C PRO A 9 18.96 -2.93 4.50
N SER A 10 17.89 -3.57 4.03
CA SER A 10 17.76 -3.99 2.64
C SER A 10 17.65 -2.74 1.76
N SER A 11 18.62 -2.53 0.88
CA SER A 11 18.66 -1.42 -0.09
C SER A 11 17.58 -1.53 -1.19
N THR A 12 16.74 -2.57 -1.16
CA THR A 12 15.66 -2.75 -2.12
C THR A 12 14.54 -1.75 -1.85
N PRO A 13 14.24 -0.83 -2.79
CA PRO A 13 13.12 0.07 -2.64
C PRO A 13 11.84 -0.73 -2.40
N HIS A 14 11.08 -0.35 -1.38
CA HIS A 14 9.85 -1.04 -1.04
C HIS A 14 8.85 -0.93 -2.19
N VAL A 15 8.65 -2.05 -2.89
CA VAL A 15 7.66 -2.17 -3.96
C VAL A 15 6.26 -2.26 -3.35
N GLY A 16 5.43 -1.24 -3.59
CA GLY A 16 4.01 -1.26 -3.24
C GLY A 16 3.49 -0.01 -2.52
N LEU A 17 2.23 -0.07 -2.10
CA LEU A 17 1.55 1.03 -1.41
C LEU A 17 1.90 1.02 0.08
N VAL A 18 2.29 2.19 0.59
CA VAL A 18 2.51 2.42 2.02
C VAL A 18 1.49 3.44 2.52
N CYS A 19 0.89 3.18 3.69
CA CYS A 19 -0.01 4.14 4.31
C CYS A 19 0.76 5.37 4.77
N ARG A 20 0.39 6.54 4.26
CA ARG A 20 1.02 7.83 4.60
C ARG A 20 0.79 8.27 6.05
N HIS A 21 -0.17 7.67 6.74
CA HIS A 21 -0.50 8.03 8.12
C HIS A 21 0.18 7.13 9.16
N CYS A 22 0.15 5.81 8.98
CA CYS A 22 0.68 4.86 9.97
C CYS A 22 1.81 3.95 9.48
N GLY A 23 2.27 4.11 8.24
CA GLY A 23 3.34 3.27 7.66
C GLY A 23 2.95 1.82 7.34
N CYS A 24 1.76 1.37 7.76
CA CYS A 24 1.25 0.03 7.45
C CYS A 24 1.08 -0.17 5.94
N ARG A 25 1.28 -1.41 5.48
CA ARG A 25 1.14 -1.83 4.08
C ARG A 25 -0.10 -2.67 3.82
N HIS A 26 -0.90 -2.92 4.86
CA HIS A 26 -2.10 -3.74 4.77
C HIS A 26 -3.29 -2.86 4.42
N PHE A 27 -3.79 -3.04 3.21
CA PHE A 27 -5.00 -2.38 2.73
C PHE A 27 -6.07 -3.42 2.40
N HIS A 28 -7.33 -3.05 2.52
CA HIS A 28 -8.44 -3.76 1.88
C HIS A 28 -9.06 -2.86 0.81
N THR A 29 -9.53 -3.46 -0.28
CA THR A 29 -10.25 -2.73 -1.32
C THR A 29 -11.67 -2.47 -0.84
N VAL A 30 -12.09 -1.21 -0.84
CA VAL A 30 -13.45 -0.80 -0.50
C VAL A 30 -14.35 -0.94 -1.73
N TYR A 31 -13.89 -0.44 -2.88
CA TYR A 31 -14.58 -0.64 -4.14
C TYR A 31 -13.62 -0.56 -5.32
N THR A 32 -14.03 -1.21 -6.40
CA THR A 32 -13.45 -1.08 -7.73
C THR A 32 -14.53 -0.53 -8.65
N ARG A 33 -14.23 0.56 -9.37
CA ARG A 33 -15.16 1.14 -10.35
C ARG A 33 -14.46 1.37 -11.67
N ARG A 34 -15.15 1.05 -12.75
CA ARG A 34 -14.74 1.46 -14.10
C ARG A 34 -14.95 2.96 -14.28
N ARG A 35 -14.04 3.60 -15.01
CA ARG A 35 -14.10 4.97 -15.51
C ARG A 35 -13.68 4.95 -16.98
N ASN A 36 -14.05 5.99 -17.72
CA ASN A 36 -13.80 6.07 -19.16
C ASN A 36 -12.33 5.78 -19.52
N ASP A 37 -11.39 6.26 -18.69
CA ASP A 37 -9.94 6.12 -18.94
C ASP A 37 -9.26 5.04 -18.09
N GLY A 38 -10.02 4.06 -17.58
CA GLY A 38 -9.47 2.89 -16.89
C GLY A 38 -10.14 2.53 -15.57
N ILE A 39 -9.39 1.90 -14.66
CA ILE A 39 -9.94 1.32 -13.42
C ILE A 39 -9.52 2.16 -12.21
N VAL A 40 -10.49 2.53 -11.39
CA VAL A 40 -10.25 3.20 -10.11
C VAL A 40 -10.54 2.23 -8.96
N ARG A 41 -9.56 2.04 -8.08
CA ARG A 41 -9.73 1.22 -6.86
C ARG A 41 -9.56 2.11 -5.63
N ARG A 42 -10.58 2.14 -4.77
CA ARG A 42 -10.51 2.79 -3.45
C ARG A 42 -10.11 1.74 -2.44
N LYS A 43 -9.08 2.01 -1.65
CA LYS A 43 -8.58 1.11 -0.61
C LYS A 43 -8.55 1.82 0.74
N ARG A 44 -8.72 1.09 1.83
CA ARG A 44 -8.55 1.60 3.20
C ARG A 44 -7.47 0.81 3.93
N CYS A 45 -6.64 1.51 4.68
CA CYS A 45 -5.65 0.89 5.54
C CYS A 45 -6.37 0.08 6.62
N ARG A 46 -5.94 -1.17 6.84
CA ARG A 46 -6.53 -2.04 7.87
C ARG A 46 -6.15 -1.61 9.29
N ASN A 47 -5.07 -0.85 9.44
CA ASN A 47 -4.60 -0.41 10.75
C ASN A 47 -5.26 0.90 11.20
N CYS A 48 -5.20 1.95 10.38
CA CYS A 48 -5.71 3.28 10.77
C CYS A 48 -6.95 3.74 10.00
N GLY A 49 -7.47 2.95 9.05
CA GLY A 49 -8.63 3.32 8.24
C GLY A 49 -8.35 4.34 7.12
N GLN A 50 -7.15 4.95 7.07
CA GLN A 50 -6.80 5.95 6.06
C GLN A 50 -7.00 5.41 4.65
N ALA A 51 -7.68 6.20 3.82
CA ALA A 51 -8.13 5.74 2.52
C ALA A 51 -7.25 6.27 1.38
N ILE A 52 -6.86 5.39 0.47
CA ILE A 52 -6.07 5.71 -0.74
C ILE A 52 -6.85 5.33 -2.01
N THR A 53 -6.55 6.00 -3.12
CA THR A 53 -7.18 5.73 -4.42
C THR A 53 -6.08 5.45 -5.44
N THR A 54 -6.14 4.30 -6.10
CA THR A 54 -5.25 3.97 -7.22
C THR A 54 -6.03 4.03 -8.51
N ARG A 55 -5.39 4.53 -9.57
CA ARG A 55 -5.93 4.56 -10.93
C ARG A 55 -5.00 3.76 -11.82
N GLU A 56 -5.59 2.88 -12.60
CA GLU A 56 -4.93 2.15 -13.66
C GLU A 56 -5.45 2.73 -14.98
N LYS A 57 -4.53 3.11 -15.88
CA LYS A 57 -4.85 3.70 -17.19
C LYS A 57 -4.16 2.88 -18.26
N ILE A 58 -4.81 2.72 -19.40
CA ILE A 58 -4.18 2.23 -20.63
C ILE A 58 -3.43 3.43 -21.20
N VAL A 59 -2.12 3.28 -21.42
CA VAL A 59 -1.22 4.29 -21.99
C VAL A 59 -0.70 3.83 -23.34
#